data_AF-A0A7W1Q1J1-F1
#
_entry.id   AF-A0A7W1Q1J1-F1
#
_cell.length_a   1.000
_cell.length_b   1.000
_cell.length_c   1.000
_cell.angle_alpha   90.00
_cell.angle_beta   90.00
_cell.angle_gamma   90.00
#
_symmetry.space_group_name_H-M   'P 1'
#
loop_
_entity.id
_entity.type
_entity.pdbx_description
1 polymer ?
#
loop_
_entity_poly.entity_id
_entity_poly.type
_entity_poly.pdbx_seq_one_letter_code
_entity_poly.pdbx_strand_id
1 'polypeptide(L)'
;MSDAFGPRPGQRGEALGRLLIAGAVVSTAVVQPLADLNDSHAFNEDWPPHARFHDLVALGMLQGCCATSMYLLWTKRGDRRLNTAVAALLPATFWVPFFPAHFVSGSSFDDGTAHHPSPELPRIGPFRIFPNAAASAVELSLLALGWWLFRRAEKMREVLSAPSRSRGGGRRSPHRDVRPPGRAA
;
A
#
# COMPACT_ATOMS: atom_id res chain seq x y z
N MET A 1 16.92 -30.66 -21.32
CA MET A 1 15.89 -29.75 -21.86
C MET A 1 14.84 -29.57 -20.77
N SER A 2 15.10 -28.68 -19.81
CA SER A 2 14.24 -28.39 -18.66
C SER A 2 14.75 -27.10 -18.03
N ASP A 3 14.10 -25.98 -18.35
CA ASP A 3 14.38 -24.69 -17.71
C ASP A 3 13.94 -24.76 -16.24
N ALA A 4 14.88 -25.12 -15.38
CA ALA A 4 14.78 -25.01 -13.94
C ALA A 4 14.95 -23.55 -13.52
N PHE A 5 13.96 -22.71 -13.77
CA PHE A 5 13.97 -21.30 -13.33
C PHE A 5 12.70 -20.95 -12.58
N GLY A 6 12.73 -21.16 -11.26
CA GLY A 6 11.79 -20.50 -10.36
C GLY A 6 11.87 -18.97 -10.50
N PRO A 7 10.84 -18.23 -10.05
CA PRO A 7 10.77 -16.78 -10.27
C PRO A 7 11.99 -16.07 -9.66
N ARG A 8 12.57 -15.13 -10.43
CA ARG A 8 13.75 -14.35 -10.01
C ARG A 8 13.43 -13.59 -8.71
N PRO A 9 14.40 -13.35 -7.81
CA PRO A 9 14.16 -12.72 -6.51
C PRO A 9 13.32 -11.43 -6.56
N GLY A 10 13.54 -10.56 -7.56
CA GLY A 10 12.74 -9.34 -7.76
C GLY A 10 11.29 -9.58 -8.22
N GLN A 11 10.99 -10.68 -8.92
CA GLN A 11 9.62 -11.02 -9.30
C GLN A 11 8.80 -11.51 -8.10
N ARG A 12 9.45 -12.20 -7.14
CA ARG A 12 8.80 -12.67 -5.92
C ARG A 12 8.37 -11.51 -5.01
N GLY A 13 9.24 -10.50 -4.86
CA GLY A 13 8.93 -9.32 -4.05
C GLY A 13 7.80 -8.46 -4.63
N GLU A 14 7.74 -8.28 -5.95
CA GLU A 14 6.63 -7.57 -6.59
C GLU A 14 5.31 -8.32 -6.48
N ALA A 15 5.34 -9.65 -6.64
CA ALA A 15 4.16 -10.49 -6.46
C ALA A 15 3.66 -10.41 -5.01
N LEU A 16 4.55 -10.56 -4.02
CA LEU A 16 4.21 -10.45 -2.61
C LEU A 16 3.63 -9.07 -2.26
N GLY A 17 4.25 -7.98 -2.72
CA GLY A 17 3.75 -6.64 -2.48
C GLY A 17 2.34 -6.42 -3.02
N ARG A 18 2.07 -6.88 -4.25
CA ARG A 18 0.73 -6.82 -4.86
C ARG A 18 -0.28 -7.74 -4.17
N LEU A 19 0.15 -8.89 -3.66
CA LEU A 19 -0.71 -9.80 -2.91
C LEU A 19 -1.09 -9.23 -1.54
N LEU A 20 -0.19 -8.51 -0.86
CA LEU A 20 -0.52 -7.82 0.39
C LEU A 20 -1.53 -6.69 0.14
N ILE A 21 -1.33 -5.87 -0.89
CA ILE A 21 -2.31 -4.82 -1.26
C ILE A 21 -3.64 -5.46 -1.62
N ALA A 22 -3.65 -6.55 -2.41
CA ALA A 22 -4.85 -7.29 -2.73
C ALA A 22 -5.58 -7.81 -1.49
N GLY A 23 -4.83 -8.41 -0.55
CA GLY A 23 -5.37 -8.90 0.72
C GLY A 23 -6.04 -7.78 1.52
N ALA A 24 -5.37 -6.64 1.64
CA ALA A 24 -5.94 -5.45 2.29
C ALA A 24 -7.20 -4.93 1.59
N VAL A 25 -7.21 -4.89 0.25
CA VAL A 25 -8.39 -4.48 -0.53
C VAL A 25 -9.56 -5.43 -0.32
N VAL A 26 -9.33 -6.75 -0.35
CA VAL A 26 -10.38 -7.76 -0.10
C VAL A 26 -10.87 -7.67 1.34
N SER A 27 -9.95 -7.55 2.30
CA SER A 27 -10.28 -7.39 3.71
C SER A 27 -11.15 -6.15 3.92
N THR A 28 -10.75 -4.99 3.39
CA THR A 28 -11.54 -3.74 3.41
C THR A 28 -12.93 -3.94 2.78
N ALA A 29 -13.01 -4.58 1.61
CA ALA A 29 -14.28 -4.81 0.91
C ALA A 29 -15.25 -5.72 1.69
N VAL A 30 -14.75 -6.59 2.57
CA VAL A 30 -15.56 -7.53 3.37
C VAL A 30 -15.84 -7.01 4.77
N VAL A 31 -14.80 -6.53 5.46
CA VAL A 31 -14.89 -6.07 6.86
C VAL A 31 -15.80 -4.85 6.95
N GLN A 32 -15.72 -3.90 6.02
CA GLN A 32 -16.53 -2.67 6.13
C GLN A 32 -18.04 -2.92 6.02
N PRO A 33 -18.56 -3.69 5.04
CA PRO A 33 -19.98 -4.05 5.05
C PRO A 33 -20.42 -4.79 6.30
N LEU A 34 -19.59 -5.67 6.86
CA LEU A 34 -19.91 -6.39 8.10
C LEU A 34 -19.95 -5.44 9.32
N ALA A 35 -19.09 -4.42 9.33
CA ALA A 35 -19.03 -3.42 10.38
C ALA A 35 -20.18 -2.41 10.31
N ASP A 36 -20.65 -2.05 9.11
CA ASP A 36 -21.60 -0.94 8.94
C ASP A 36 -23.04 -1.42 8.67
N LEU A 37 -23.25 -2.61 8.10
CA LEU A 37 -24.60 -3.12 7.80
C LEU A 37 -25.23 -3.82 9.00
N ASN A 38 -25.46 -3.07 10.07
CA ASN A 38 -26.09 -3.55 11.30
C ASN A 38 -26.83 -2.42 12.05
N ASP A 39 -27.40 -2.77 13.19
CA ASP A 39 -28.23 -1.86 13.99
C ASP A 39 -27.41 -0.82 14.78
N SER A 40 -26.08 -0.99 14.97
CA SER A 40 -25.26 0.10 15.54
C SER A 40 -24.85 1.15 14.51
N HIS A 41 -24.97 0.88 13.20
CA HIS A 41 -24.56 1.77 12.12
C HIS A 41 -25.69 2.08 11.12
N ALA A 42 -25.68 1.47 9.92
CA ALA A 42 -26.57 1.82 8.82
C ALA A 42 -28.06 1.74 9.16
N PHE A 43 -28.43 0.90 10.15
CA PHE A 43 -29.80 0.72 10.62
C PHE A 43 -30.05 1.31 12.01
N ASN A 44 -29.11 2.09 12.56
CA ASN A 44 -29.22 2.68 13.90
C ASN A 44 -30.40 3.65 14.00
N GLU A 45 -31.29 3.38 14.97
CA GLU A 45 -32.48 4.17 15.22
C GLU A 45 -32.20 5.51 15.92
N ASP A 46 -31.08 5.61 16.64
CA ASP A 46 -30.62 6.84 17.27
C ASP A 46 -30.03 7.84 16.27
N TRP A 47 -29.61 7.37 15.09
CA TRP A 47 -29.00 8.22 14.07
C TRP A 47 -30.05 8.96 13.24
N PRO A 48 -29.87 10.27 13.00
CA PRO A 48 -30.70 11.00 12.05
C PRO A 48 -30.71 10.29 10.67
N PRO A 49 -31.83 10.31 9.92
CA PRO A 49 -31.91 9.67 8.60
C PRO A 49 -30.77 10.05 7.65
N HIS A 50 -30.28 11.29 7.74
CA HIS A 50 -29.21 11.79 6.89
C HIS A 50 -27.82 11.19 7.23
N ALA A 51 -27.57 10.82 8.49
CA ALA A 51 -26.33 10.14 8.87
C ALA A 51 -26.25 8.74 8.27
N ARG A 52 -27.35 7.98 8.37
CA ARG A 52 -27.48 6.65 7.72
C ARG A 52 -27.32 6.73 6.19
N PHE A 53 -27.88 7.78 5.57
CA PHE A 53 -27.66 8.03 4.14
C PHE A 53 -26.17 8.22 3.81
N HIS A 54 -25.45 9.04 4.56
CA HIS A 54 -24.02 9.28 4.32
C HIS A 54 -23.15 8.06 4.60
N ASP A 55 -23.51 7.25 5.59
CA ASP A 55 -22.86 5.97 5.89
C ASP A 55 -22.97 5.00 4.70
N LEU A 56 -24.19 4.78 4.19
CA LEU A 56 -24.42 3.94 3.01
C LEU A 56 -23.76 4.49 1.73
N VAL A 57 -23.70 5.81 1.56
CA VAL A 57 -22.97 6.45 0.44
C VAL A 57 -21.46 6.19 0.57
N ALA A 58 -20.90 6.34 1.77
CA ALA A 58 -19.48 6.08 2.03
C ALA A 58 -19.14 4.60 1.78
N LEU A 59 -19.99 3.68 2.24
CA LEU A 59 -19.85 2.25 2.00
C LEU A 59 -19.90 1.93 0.50
N GLY A 60 -20.88 2.46 -0.24
CA GLY A 60 -20.98 2.27 -1.69
C GLY A 60 -19.77 2.81 -2.45
N MET A 61 -19.28 4.00 -2.07
CA MET A 61 -18.06 4.58 -2.65
C MET A 61 -16.84 3.69 -2.38
N LEU A 62 -16.68 3.21 -1.14
CA LEU A 62 -15.58 2.32 -0.76
C LEU A 62 -15.58 1.02 -1.57
N GLN A 63 -16.76 0.42 -1.81
CA GLN A 63 -16.86 -0.77 -2.64
C GLN A 63 -16.43 -0.50 -4.09
N GLY A 64 -16.81 0.65 -4.66
CA GLY A 64 -16.33 1.09 -5.97
C GLY A 64 -14.81 1.32 -6.01
N CYS A 65 -14.24 1.89 -4.95
CA CYS A 65 -12.80 2.05 -4.78
C CYS A 65 -12.10 0.68 -4.70
N CYS A 66 -12.60 -0.27 -3.92
CA CYS A 66 -12.03 -1.61 -3.79
C CYS A 66 -12.08 -2.40 -5.11
N ALA A 67 -13.19 -2.36 -5.83
CA ALA A 67 -13.32 -2.95 -7.16
C ALA A 67 -12.32 -2.34 -8.15
N THR A 68 -12.15 -1.01 -8.10
CA THR A 68 -11.18 -0.28 -8.93
C THR A 68 -9.74 -0.67 -8.58
N SER A 69 -9.40 -0.76 -7.30
CA SER A 69 -8.09 -1.25 -6.84
C SER A 69 -7.80 -2.66 -7.33
N MET A 70 -8.77 -3.56 -7.23
CA MET A 70 -8.66 -4.93 -7.72
C MET A 70 -8.47 -4.97 -9.23
N TYR A 71 -9.20 -4.16 -10.01
CA TYR A 71 -8.96 -4.04 -11.45
C TYR A 71 -7.55 -3.53 -11.76
N LEU A 72 -7.10 -2.44 -11.12
CA LEU A 72 -5.80 -1.83 -11.35
C LEU A 72 -4.64 -2.76 -10.99
N LEU A 73 -4.80 -3.55 -9.92
CA LEU A 73 -3.78 -4.51 -9.54
C LEU A 73 -3.58 -5.57 -10.62
N TRP A 74 -4.61 -6.04 -11.34
CA TRP A 74 -4.48 -7.15 -12.31
C TRP A 74 -4.48 -6.74 -13.79
N THR A 75 -4.85 -5.50 -14.12
CA THR A 75 -4.81 -5.04 -15.51
C THR A 75 -3.39 -5.07 -16.07
N LYS A 76 -3.28 -5.44 -17.35
CA LYS A 76 -2.03 -5.36 -18.12
C LYS A 76 -1.87 -4.01 -18.84
N ARG A 77 -2.87 -3.12 -18.73
CA ARG A 77 -2.90 -1.82 -19.40
C ARG A 77 -2.28 -0.74 -18.51
N GLY A 78 -1.56 0.19 -19.11
CA GLY A 78 -1.01 1.36 -18.41
C GLY A 78 0.27 1.08 -17.61
N ASP A 79 0.70 2.08 -16.84
CA ASP A 79 1.89 2.00 -16.00
C ASP A 79 1.63 1.15 -14.76
N ARG A 80 2.33 0.02 -14.65
CA ARG A 80 2.16 -0.96 -13.57
C ARG A 80 2.44 -0.37 -12.19
N ARG A 81 3.40 0.54 -12.08
CA ARG A 81 3.77 1.17 -10.82
C ARG A 81 2.68 2.14 -10.38
N LEU A 82 2.18 2.99 -11.29
CA LEU A 82 1.07 3.88 -11.05
C LEU A 82 -0.19 3.10 -10.68
N ASN A 83 -0.53 2.06 -11.42
CA ASN A 83 -1.69 1.21 -11.12
C ASN A 83 -1.59 0.61 -9.71
N THR A 84 -0.42 0.07 -9.34
CA THR A 84 -0.19 -0.51 -8.01
C THR A 84 -0.25 0.55 -6.91
N ALA A 85 0.26 1.77 -7.18
CA ALA A 85 0.20 2.89 -6.25
C ALA A 85 -1.25 3.33 -6.00
N VAL A 86 -2.01 3.56 -7.07
CA VAL A 86 -3.41 3.99 -6.97
C VAL A 86 -4.26 2.91 -6.30
N ALA A 87 -4.03 1.63 -6.62
CA ALA A 87 -4.73 0.54 -5.97
C ALA A 87 -4.50 0.47 -4.45
N ALA A 88 -3.31 0.85 -3.97
CA ALA A 88 -3.04 0.97 -2.54
C ALA A 88 -3.63 2.24 -1.92
N LEU A 89 -3.62 3.36 -2.67
CA LEU A 89 -4.11 4.66 -2.19
C LEU A 89 -5.63 4.70 -2.01
N LEU A 90 -6.40 4.08 -2.90
CA LEU A 90 -7.88 4.13 -2.83
C LEU A 90 -8.45 3.64 -1.48
N PRO A 91 -8.16 2.42 -0.99
CA PRO A 91 -8.61 2.02 0.36
C PRO A 91 -7.93 2.84 1.46
N ALA A 92 -6.70 3.30 1.27
CA ALA A 92 -6.04 4.17 2.26
C ALA A 92 -6.79 5.50 2.42
N THR A 93 -7.38 6.07 1.36
CA THR A 93 -8.18 7.31 1.47
C THR A 93 -9.45 7.14 2.30
N PHE A 94 -9.91 5.91 2.53
CA PHE A 94 -10.99 5.59 3.46
C PHE A 94 -10.49 5.41 4.90
N TRP A 95 -9.40 4.68 5.08
CA TRP A 95 -8.87 4.36 6.41
C TRP A 95 -8.12 5.53 7.09
N VAL A 96 -7.37 6.35 6.33
CA VAL A 96 -6.63 7.50 6.89
C VAL A 96 -7.54 8.48 7.64
N PRO A 97 -8.72 8.88 7.12
CA PRO A 97 -9.64 9.78 7.81
C PRO A 97 -10.07 9.39 9.23
N PHE A 98 -10.02 8.10 9.61
CA PHE A 98 -10.38 7.64 10.95
C PHE A 98 -9.65 8.42 12.05
N PHE A 99 -8.35 8.66 11.88
CA PHE A 99 -7.51 9.32 12.88
C PHE A 99 -7.81 10.81 13.06
N PRO A 100 -7.77 11.67 12.02
CA PRO A 100 -8.12 13.08 12.18
C PRO A 100 -9.59 13.28 12.52
N ALA A 101 -10.51 12.42 12.04
CA ALA A 101 -11.93 12.50 12.36
C ALA A 101 -12.14 12.43 13.87
N HIS A 102 -11.48 11.50 14.58
CA HIS A 102 -11.61 11.35 16.04
C HIS A 102 -11.38 12.64 16.85
N PHE A 103 -10.64 13.62 16.32
CA PHE A 103 -10.39 14.89 17.00
C PHE A 103 -11.42 15.99 16.67
N VAL A 104 -12.39 15.70 15.81
CA VAL A 104 -13.52 16.59 15.50
C VAL A 104 -14.59 16.45 16.57
N SER A 105 -15.02 17.59 17.13
CA SER A 105 -16.07 17.63 18.16
C SER A 105 -17.33 16.90 17.71
N GLY A 106 -17.83 15.99 18.56
CA GLY A 106 -19.03 15.21 18.27
C GLY A 106 -18.81 13.95 17.43
N SER A 107 -17.56 13.61 17.08
CA SER A 107 -17.21 12.35 16.43
C SER A 107 -16.35 11.47 17.34
N SER A 108 -16.41 10.16 17.15
CA SER A 108 -15.71 9.18 17.99
C SER A 108 -15.38 7.93 17.19
N PHE A 109 -14.43 7.15 17.70
CA PHE A 109 -14.24 5.76 17.28
C PHE A 109 -15.29 4.82 17.88
N ASP A 110 -15.92 5.27 18.97
CA ASP A 110 -17.00 4.59 19.66
C ASP A 110 -18.28 4.69 18.83
N ASP A 111 -18.89 3.55 18.49
CA ASP A 111 -20.15 3.45 17.74
C ASP A 111 -21.38 3.35 18.66
N GLY A 112 -21.19 3.51 19.96
CA GLY A 112 -22.22 3.31 20.96
C GLY A 112 -23.30 4.38 20.92
N THR A 113 -24.56 3.95 20.96
CA THR A 113 -25.73 4.82 21.06
C THR A 113 -26.63 4.42 22.23
N ALA A 114 -27.75 5.12 22.41
CA ALA A 114 -28.66 4.88 23.54
C ALA A 114 -29.27 3.48 23.49
N HIS A 115 -29.61 3.00 22.29
CA HIS A 115 -30.19 1.67 22.07
C HIS A 115 -29.15 0.60 21.72
N HIS A 116 -27.93 0.99 21.33
CA HIS A 116 -26.83 0.09 20.99
C HIS A 116 -25.56 0.47 21.77
N PRO A 117 -25.45 0.12 23.06
CA PRO A 117 -24.32 0.52 23.88
C PRO A 117 -23.04 -0.21 23.44
N SER A 118 -21.92 0.52 23.44
CA SER A 118 -20.63 -0.05 23.07
C SER A 118 -20.17 -1.14 24.03
N PRO A 119 -19.54 -2.21 23.50
CA PRO A 119 -18.93 -3.22 24.33
C PRO A 119 -17.77 -2.64 25.14
N GLU A 120 -17.40 -3.32 26.22
CA GLU A 120 -16.19 -2.97 26.95
C GLU A 120 -14.96 -3.12 26.05
N LEU A 121 -14.26 -2.00 25.85
CA LEU A 121 -13.08 -1.97 25.00
C LEU A 121 -11.87 -2.56 25.72
N PRO A 122 -11.08 -3.41 25.04
CA PRO A 122 -9.77 -3.84 25.54
C PRO A 122 -8.89 -2.64 25.86
N ARG A 123 -8.06 -2.77 26.89
CA ARG A 123 -7.15 -1.71 27.33
C ARG A 123 -5.72 -2.21 27.39
N ILE A 124 -4.78 -1.35 26.99
CA ILE A 124 -3.35 -1.55 27.18
C ILE A 124 -2.84 -0.35 27.99
N GLY A 125 -2.65 -0.55 29.29
CA GLY A 125 -2.36 0.54 30.22
C GLY A 125 -3.45 1.62 30.19
N PRO A 126 -3.12 2.90 29.95
CA PRO A 126 -4.11 3.98 29.90
C PRO A 126 -4.87 4.05 28.57
N PHE A 127 -4.52 3.25 27.56
CA PHE A 127 -5.07 3.36 26.21
C PHE A 127 -6.23 2.38 25.98
N ARG A 128 -7.34 2.87 25.43
CA ARG A 128 -8.45 2.04 24.93
C ARG A 128 -8.14 1.62 23.49
N ILE A 129 -8.40 0.37 23.16
CA ILE A 129 -8.23 -0.17 21.82
C ILE A 129 -9.60 -0.23 21.15
N PHE A 130 -9.84 0.71 20.24
CA PHE A 130 -11.05 0.73 19.42
C PHE A 130 -10.89 -0.24 18.25
N PRO A 131 -11.81 -1.20 18.04
CA PRO A 131 -11.70 -2.19 16.96
C PRO A 131 -11.53 -1.57 15.58
N ASN A 132 -12.27 -0.50 15.29
CA ASN A 132 -12.24 0.21 14.02
C ASN A 132 -10.91 0.97 13.79
N ALA A 133 -10.35 1.60 14.83
CA ALA A 133 -9.03 2.23 14.77
C ALA A 133 -7.91 1.18 14.60
N ALA A 134 -8.04 0.03 15.27
CA ALA A 134 -7.11 -1.08 15.12
C ALA A 134 -7.16 -1.68 13.71
N ALA A 135 -8.35 -1.91 13.17
CA ALA A 135 -8.54 -2.35 11.78
C ALA A 135 -7.91 -1.36 10.79
N SER A 136 -8.20 -0.06 10.95
CA SER A 136 -7.60 1.00 10.13
C SER A 136 -6.06 0.95 10.17
N ALA A 137 -5.46 0.84 11.36
CA ALA A 137 -4.00 0.76 11.49
C ALA A 137 -3.42 -0.49 10.82
N VAL A 138 -4.08 -1.65 10.93
CA VAL A 138 -3.66 -2.90 10.28
C VAL A 138 -3.73 -2.76 8.76
N GLU A 139 -4.85 -2.28 8.22
CA GLU A 139 -5.06 -2.10 6.79
C GLU A 139 -4.04 -1.13 6.18
N LEU A 140 -3.84 0.03 6.82
CA LEU A 140 -2.81 0.99 6.38
C LEU A 140 -1.40 0.41 6.44
N SER A 141 -1.10 -0.42 7.43
CA SER A 141 0.18 -1.11 7.53
C SER A 141 0.39 -2.14 6.42
N LEU A 142 -0.64 -2.91 6.08
CA LEU A 142 -0.61 -3.88 4.97
C LEU A 142 -0.43 -3.18 3.63
N LEU A 143 -1.18 -2.09 3.39
CA LEU A 143 -1.07 -1.28 2.17
C LEU A 143 0.34 -0.66 2.04
N ALA A 144 0.86 -0.06 3.12
CA ALA A 144 2.19 0.54 3.13
C ALA A 144 3.30 -0.51 2.95
N LEU A 145 3.21 -1.65 3.64
CA LEU A 145 4.17 -2.75 3.51
C LEU A 145 4.14 -3.36 2.11
N GLY A 146 2.93 -3.58 1.56
CA GLY A 146 2.74 -4.10 0.21
C GLY A 146 3.34 -3.18 -0.84
N TRP A 147 3.09 -1.87 -0.73
CA TRP A 147 3.71 -0.85 -1.59
C TRP A 147 5.23 -0.82 -1.46
N TRP A 148 5.75 -0.83 -0.23
CA TRP A 148 7.19 -0.82 0.02
C TRP A 148 7.90 -2.05 -0.57
N LEU A 149 7.34 -3.25 -0.38
CA LEU A 149 7.88 -4.48 -0.96
C LEU A 149 7.87 -4.46 -2.48
N PHE A 150 6.76 -3.99 -3.08
CA PHE A 150 6.66 -3.82 -4.53
C PHE A 150 7.76 -2.90 -5.05
N ARG A 151 7.90 -1.70 -4.46
CA ARG A 151 8.89 -0.69 -4.88
C ARG A 151 10.34 -1.14 -4.67
N ARG A 152 10.60 -1.84 -3.58
CA ARG A 152 11.94 -2.39 -3.29
C ARG A 152 12.32 -3.41 -4.36
N ALA A 153 11.40 -4.30 -4.73
CA ALA A 153 11.63 -5.34 -5.71
C ALA A 153 11.78 -4.79 -7.14
N GLU A 154 10.99 -3.79 -7.50
CA GLU A 154 11.08 -3.04 -8.76
C GLU A 154 12.47 -2.39 -8.91
N LYS A 155 12.91 -1.65 -7.88
CA LYS A 155 14.24 -1.00 -7.85
C LYS A 155 15.38 -2.02 -7.96
N MET A 156 15.27 -3.16 -7.28
CA MET A 156 16.26 -4.24 -7.38
C MET A 156 16.33 -4.80 -8.80
N ARG A 157 15.19 -4.97 -9.49
CA ARG A 157 15.17 -5.42 -10.88
C ARG A 157 15.86 -4.41 -11.80
N GLU A 158 15.59 -3.12 -11.64
CA GLU A 158 16.23 -2.05 -12.43
C GLU A 158 17.76 -2.12 -12.29
N VAL A 159 18.26 -2.20 -11.05
CA VAL A 159 19.71 -2.30 -10.76
C VAL A 159 20.33 -3.54 -11.40
N LEU A 160 19.68 -4.70 -11.31
CA LEU A 160 20.17 -5.96 -11.88
C LEU A 160 20.09 -6.00 -13.42
N SER A 161 19.20 -5.22 -14.02
CA SER A 161 19.05 -5.11 -15.47
C SER A 161 19.96 -4.06 -16.12
N ALA A 162 20.62 -3.21 -15.31
CA ALA A 162 21.52 -2.18 -15.82
C ALA A 162 22.77 -2.84 -16.45
N PRO A 163 23.18 -2.44 -17.66
CA PRO A 163 24.40 -2.95 -18.28
C PRO A 163 25.59 -2.72 -17.35
N SER A 164 26.43 -3.73 -17.13
CA SER A 164 27.67 -3.54 -16.38
C SER A 164 28.46 -2.44 -17.06
N ARG A 165 28.66 -1.29 -16.39
CA ARG A 165 29.65 -0.32 -16.85
C ARG A 165 30.99 -1.06 -16.87
N SER A 166 31.42 -1.49 -18.05
CA SER A 166 32.72 -2.09 -18.23
C SER A 166 33.73 -1.14 -17.62
N ARG A 167 34.47 -1.60 -16.61
CA ARG A 167 35.73 -0.99 -16.20
C ARG A 167 36.67 -1.04 -17.40
N GLY A 168 36.54 -0.04 -18.27
CA GLY A 168 37.47 0.23 -19.35
C GLY A 168 38.79 0.64 -18.72
N GLY A 169 39.65 -0.35 -18.51
CA GLY A 169 41.03 -0.18 -18.09
C GLY A 169 41.80 0.59 -19.15
N GLY A 170 41.85 1.92 -19.01
CA GLY A 170 42.84 2.75 -19.70
C GLY A 170 44.11 2.83 -18.86
N ARG A 171 44.93 1.77 -18.83
CA ARG A 171 46.34 1.89 -18.42
C ARG A 171 47.02 2.82 -19.42
N ARG A 172 47.27 4.08 -19.04
CA ARG A 172 48.21 4.94 -19.75
C ARG A 172 49.62 4.37 -19.53
N SER A 173 50.22 3.81 -20.58
CA SER A 173 51.65 3.52 -20.60
C SER A 173 52.44 4.84 -20.60
N PRO A 174 53.52 4.97 -19.81
CA PRO A 174 54.41 6.10 -19.92
C PRO A 174 55.31 5.88 -21.14
N HIS A 175 55.08 6.65 -22.20
CA HIS A 175 56.01 6.73 -23.32
C HIS A 175 57.32 7.35 -22.79
N ARG A 176 58.39 6.56 -22.75
CA ARG A 176 59.76 7.05 -22.56
C ARG A 176 60.16 7.76 -23.85
N ASP A 177 60.49 9.04 -23.74
CA ASP A 177 61.21 9.77 -24.78
C ASP A 177 62.61 9.19 -24.93
N VAL A 178 62.87 8.57 -26.08
CA VAL A 178 64.22 8.22 -26.52
C VAL A 178 64.56 9.20 -27.65
N ARG A 179 65.41 10.20 -27.36
CA ARG A 179 66.04 11.03 -28.39
C ARG A 179 67.14 10.23 -29.11
N PRO A 180 67.23 10.29 -30.45
CA PRO A 180 68.37 9.72 -31.16
C PRO A 180 69.58 10.66 -31.14
N PRO A 181 70.82 10.14 -31.31
CA PRO A 181 72.04 10.93 -31.34
C PRO A 181 72.44 11.37 -32.76
N GLY A 182 73.14 12.52 -32.84
CA GLY A 182 73.90 12.98 -34.02
C GLY A 182 73.27 14.20 -34.71
N ARG A 183 74.01 15.21 -35.17
CA ARG A 183 75.42 15.27 -35.59
C ARG A 183 76.02 16.66 -35.40
N ALA A 184 77.33 16.67 -35.22
CA ALA A 184 78.21 17.82 -35.38
C ALA A 184 78.42 18.15 -36.87
N ALA A 185 78.47 19.46 -37.17
CA ALA A 185 79.39 20.11 -38.09
C ALA A 185 79.34 21.62 -37.79
#